data_AF-A0A1D1YHB1-F1
#
_entry.id   AF-A0A1D1YHB1-F1
#
_cell.length_a   1.000
_cell.length_b   1.000
_cell.length_c   1.000
_cell.angle_alpha   90.00
_cell.angle_beta   90.00
_cell.angle_gamma   90.00
#
_symmetry.space_group_name_H-M   'P 1'
#
loop_
_entity.id
_entity.type
_entity.pdbx_description
1 polymer ?
#
loop_
_entity_poly.entity_id
_entity_poly.type
_entity_poly.pdbx_seq_one_letter_code
_entity_poly.pdbx_strand_id
1 'polypeptide(L)'
;GVAKGISYLHQDCSQKIAHLDIKPQNILLDDRFQAKVSDFGLAKLMDRDLTHVETRMRGTPGYLAPEWLTSRITEKVDVYSFGVVILEIICGRRNLYRSRQEEEGTSLVTMLKRKMEDGEQLDLLDESIKNAYFHFEEAMKMF
;
A
#
# COMPACT_ATOMS: atom_id res chain seq x y z
N GLY A 1 9.71 2.39 8.62
CA GLY A 1 8.87 3.41 9.27
C GLY A 1 7.40 3.07 9.19
N VAL A 2 6.79 3.18 8.00
CA VAL A 2 5.34 3.04 7.78
C VAL A 2 4.74 1.74 8.35
N ALA A 3 5.29 0.58 7.97
CA ALA A 3 4.80 -0.72 8.46
C ALA A 3 4.79 -0.81 10.00
N LYS A 4 5.83 -0.26 10.65
CA LYS A 4 5.92 -0.20 12.12
C LYS A 4 4.85 0.74 12.70
N GLY A 5 4.61 1.88 12.06
CA GLY A 5 3.53 2.80 12.44
C GLY A 5 2.15 2.15 12.35
N ILE A 6 1.85 1.47 11.24
CA ILE A 6 0.58 0.74 11.05
C ILE A 6 0.46 -0.40 12.08
N SER A 7 1.52 -1.19 12.29
CA SER A 7 1.53 -2.25 13.29
C SER A 7 1.23 -1.72 14.69
N TYR A 8 1.83 -0.59 15.07
CA TYR A 8 1.58 0.05 16.37
C TYR A 8 0.11 0.43 16.54
N LEU A 9 -0.50 1.05 15.52
CA LEU A 9 -1.92 1.43 15.52
C LEU A 9 -2.83 0.21 15.66
N HIS A 10 -2.48 -0.91 15.02
CA HIS A 10 -3.31 -2.11 14.98
C HIS A 10 -3.13 -3.01 16.19
N GLN A 11 -1.95 -3.05 16.80
CA GLN A 11 -1.58 -4.07 17.80
C GLN A 11 -1.23 -3.49 19.17
N ASP A 12 -0.63 -2.30 19.24
CA ASP A 12 -0.01 -1.80 20.47
C ASP A 12 -0.86 -0.74 21.19
N CYS A 13 -1.81 -0.10 20.50
CA CYS A 13 -2.76 0.83 21.12
C CYS A 13 -3.80 0.10 21.98
N SER A 14 -4.38 0.74 23.00
CA SER A 14 -5.40 0.08 23.85
C SER A 14 -6.59 -0.46 23.05
N GLN A 15 -7.13 0.34 22.15
CA GLN A 15 -8.05 -0.07 21.09
C GLN A 15 -7.29 -0.14 19.76
N LYS A 16 -7.73 -0.98 18.83
CA LYS A 16 -7.18 -0.95 17.47
C LYS A 16 -7.56 0.38 16.82
N ILE A 17 -6.63 0.97 16.10
CA ILE A 17 -6.86 2.21 15.34
C ILE A 17 -6.69 1.87 13.86
N ALA A 18 -7.78 1.92 13.10
CA ALA A 18 -7.70 1.89 11.64
C ALA A 18 -7.53 3.34 11.13
N HIS A 19 -6.51 3.59 10.32
CA HIS A 19 -6.19 4.93 9.81
C HIS A 19 -7.16 5.35 8.68
N LEU A 20 -7.53 4.41 7.81
CA LEU A 20 -8.47 4.55 6.69
C LEU A 20 -8.04 5.48 5.55
N ASP A 21 -6.81 6.00 5.59
CA ASP A 21 -6.28 6.89 4.54
C ASP A 21 -4.76 6.80 4.40
N ILE A 22 -4.24 5.57 4.43
CA ILE A 22 -2.83 5.31 4.16
C ILE A 22 -2.54 5.55 2.67
N LYS A 23 -1.71 6.56 2.39
CA LYS A 23 -1.29 6.96 1.05
C LYS A 23 0.04 7.72 1.13
N PRO A 24 0.79 7.87 0.02
CA PRO A 24 2.09 8.56 0.05
C PRO A 24 2.01 9.98 0.62
N GLN A 25 0.92 10.71 0.35
CA GLN A 25 0.73 12.09 0.82
C GLN A 25 0.62 12.19 2.35
N ASN A 26 0.22 11.10 3.02
CA ASN A 26 0.06 11.03 4.47
C ASN A 26 1.25 10.36 5.16
N ILE A 27 2.32 10.06 4.42
CA ILE A 27 3.56 9.50 4.92
C ILE A 27 4.64 10.58 4.82
N LEU A 28 4.96 11.20 5.95
CA LEU A 28 5.96 12.25 6.02
C LEU A 28 7.34 11.66 6.26
N LEU A 29 8.37 12.36 5.80
CA LEU A 29 9.77 12.03 6.09
C LEU A 29 10.35 13.11 6.99
N ASP A 30 11.05 12.70 8.05
CA ASP A 30 11.85 13.64 8.85
C ASP A 30 13.23 13.91 8.22
N ASP A 31 14.04 14.70 8.91
CA ASP A 31 15.40 15.09 8.53
C ASP A 31 16.36 13.91 8.32
N ARG A 32 16.03 12.73 8.87
CA ARG A 32 16.78 11.49 8.70
C ARG A 32 16.08 10.50 7.77
N PHE A 33 15.17 11.01 6.93
CA PHE A 33 14.36 10.22 6.01
C PHE A 33 13.57 9.10 6.69
N GLN A 34 13.24 9.25 7.99
CA GLN A 34 12.42 8.28 8.69
C GLN A 34 10.94 8.57 8.40
N ALA A 35 10.25 7.54 7.90
CA ALA A 35 8.84 7.64 7.57
C ALA A 35 7.95 7.68 8.82
N LYS A 36 7.02 8.65 8.85
CA LYS A 36 6.01 8.88 9.89
C LYS A 36 4.62 8.93 9.26
N VAL A 37 3.68 8.17 9.84
CA VAL A 37 2.27 8.19 9.44
C VAL A 37 1.60 9.44 10.02
N SER A 38 0.80 10.14 9.23
CA SER A 38 0.15 11.42 9.57
C SER A 38 -1.30 11.46 9.04
N ASP A 39 -2.05 12.50 9.43
CA ASP A 39 -3.44 12.73 9.04
C ASP A 39 -4.45 11.65 9.50
N PHE A 40 -4.78 11.70 10.78
CA PHE A 40 -5.76 10.82 11.41
C PHE A 40 -7.21 11.32 11.26
N GLY A 41 -7.50 12.24 10.33
CA GLY A 41 -8.83 12.84 10.17
C GLY A 41 -9.93 11.83 9.85
N LEU A 42 -9.57 10.70 9.25
CA LEU A 42 -10.50 9.59 8.95
C LEU A 42 -10.38 8.41 9.92
N ALA A 43 -9.46 8.45 10.88
CA ALA A 43 -9.15 7.31 11.72
C ALA A 43 -10.38 6.83 12.53
N LYS A 44 -10.38 5.55 12.86
CA LYS A 44 -11.48 4.90 13.58
C LYS A 44 -10.94 3.97 14.65
N LEU A 45 -11.42 4.17 15.87
CA LEU A 45 -11.24 3.22 16.97
C LEU A 45 -12.11 1.99 16.73
N MET A 46 -11.51 0.82 16.92
CA MET A 46 -12.17 -0.47 16.81
C MET A 46 -11.92 -1.24 18.10
N ASP A 47 -13.00 -1.78 18.66
CA ASP A 47 -12.90 -2.69 19.80
C ASP A 47 -12.16 -3.96 19.38
N ARG A 48 -11.34 -4.50 20.29
CA ARG A 48 -10.54 -5.71 20.06
C ARG A 48 -11.39 -6.96 20.01
N ASP A 49 -12.54 -6.94 20.69
CA ASP A 49 -13.48 -8.06 20.74
C ASP A 49 -14.35 -8.16 19.47
N LEU A 50 -14.36 -7.11 18.64
CA LEU A 50 -15.10 -7.08 17.39
C LEU A 50 -14.29 -7.67 16.23
N THR A 51 -14.94 -8.53 15.45
CA THR A 51 -14.33 -9.11 14.24
C THR A 51 -14.28 -8.12 13.07
N HIS A 52 -15.14 -7.10 13.07
CA HIS A 52 -15.23 -6.05 12.05
C HIS A 52 -15.99 -4.84 12.60
N VAL A 53 -15.95 -3.74 11.86
CA VAL A 53 -16.73 -2.54 12.13
C VAL A 53 -17.55 -2.17 10.90
N GLU A 54 -18.81 -1.80 11.13
CA GLU A 54 -19.67 -1.21 10.11
C GLU A 54 -19.45 0.30 10.04
N THR A 55 -19.09 0.80 8.86
CA THR A 55 -18.86 2.23 8.66
C THR A 55 -19.06 2.65 7.21
N ARG A 56 -19.46 3.91 6.99
CA ARG A 56 -19.59 4.46 5.63
C ARG A 56 -18.22 4.48 4.96
N MET A 57 -18.22 4.17 3.65
CA MET A 57 -17.02 4.23 2.82
C MET A 57 -16.38 5.62 2.88
N ARG A 58 -15.06 5.63 3.12
CA ARG A 58 -14.22 6.84 3.21
C ARG A 58 -12.77 6.47 2.96
N GLY A 59 -11.97 7.47 2.60
CA GLY A 59 -10.56 7.31 2.22
C GLY A 59 -10.33 7.75 0.78
N THR A 60 -9.10 7.60 0.31
CA THR A 60 -8.68 8.06 -1.03
C THR A 60 -8.88 6.97 -2.10
N PRO A 61 -9.61 7.24 -3.21
CA PRO A 61 -9.74 6.32 -4.33
C PRO A 61 -8.38 5.83 -4.86
N GLY A 62 -8.32 4.56 -5.25
CA GLY A 62 -7.08 3.88 -5.65
C GLY A 62 -6.36 3.17 -4.49
N TYR A 63 -6.56 3.60 -3.24
CA TYR A 63 -6.01 2.96 -2.05
C TYR A 63 -7.07 2.19 -1.25
N LEU A 64 -8.35 2.31 -1.63
CA LEU A 64 -9.45 1.61 -0.97
C LEU A 64 -9.41 0.10 -1.25
N ALA A 65 -9.44 -0.68 -0.17
CA ALA A 65 -9.57 -2.12 -0.21
C ALA A 65 -10.94 -2.56 -0.77
N PRO A 66 -11.03 -3.69 -1.49
CA PRO A 66 -12.27 -4.14 -2.14
C PRO A 66 -13.41 -4.44 -1.16
N GLU A 67 -13.12 -4.84 0.08
CA GLU A 67 -14.12 -5.16 1.11
C GLU A 67 -14.96 -3.94 1.54
N TRP A 68 -14.54 -2.72 1.21
CA TRP A 68 -15.33 -1.51 1.42
C TRP A 68 -16.72 -1.56 0.75
N LEU A 69 -16.88 -2.39 -0.30
CA LEU A 69 -18.18 -2.63 -0.95
C LEU A 69 -19.25 -3.19 0.01
N THR A 70 -18.83 -3.85 1.10
CA THR A 70 -19.73 -4.43 2.09
C THR A 70 -20.00 -3.50 3.27
N SER A 71 -19.29 -2.36 3.36
CA SER A 71 -19.24 -1.47 4.53
C SER A 71 -18.81 -2.13 5.85
N ARG A 72 -18.40 -3.41 5.83
CA ARG A 72 -17.84 -4.18 6.94
C ARG A 72 -16.34 -4.27 6.75
N ILE A 73 -15.59 -3.56 7.59
CA ILE A 73 -14.14 -3.47 7.46
C ILE A 73 -13.42 -4.02 8.70
N THR A 74 -12.18 -4.40 8.50
CA THR A 74 -11.21 -4.68 9.56
C THR A 74 -10.05 -3.68 9.48
N GLU A 75 -9.10 -3.74 10.42
CA GLU A 75 -7.87 -2.96 10.29
C GLU A 75 -7.07 -3.30 9.00
N LYS A 76 -7.37 -4.44 8.36
CA LYS A 76 -6.70 -4.89 7.13
C LYS A 76 -6.94 -4.00 5.91
N VAL A 77 -7.93 -3.10 5.95
CA VAL A 77 -8.07 -2.09 4.89
C VAL A 77 -6.82 -1.20 4.80
N ASP A 78 -6.16 -0.89 5.93
CA ASP A 78 -4.89 -0.14 5.93
C ASP A 78 -3.74 -0.98 5.35
N VAL A 79 -3.78 -2.30 5.54
CA VAL A 79 -2.77 -3.23 4.98
C VAL A 79 -2.87 -3.26 3.46
N TYR A 80 -4.08 -3.29 2.91
CA TYR A 80 -4.29 -3.16 1.47
C TYR A 80 -3.74 -1.83 0.95
N SER A 81 -4.12 -0.71 1.57
CA SER A 81 -3.63 0.63 1.19
C SER A 81 -2.11 0.72 1.27
N PHE A 82 -1.49 0.13 2.31
CA PHE A 82 -0.05 0.03 2.44
C PHE A 82 0.60 -0.79 1.32
N GLY A 83 -0.05 -1.88 0.89
CA GLY A 83 0.37 -2.65 -0.28
C GLY A 83 0.41 -1.79 -1.55
N VAL A 84 -0.60 -0.95 -1.77
CA VAL A 84 -0.61 0.01 -2.89
C VAL A 84 0.54 1.02 -2.79
N VAL A 85 0.86 1.51 -1.58
CA VAL A 85 2.03 2.37 -1.36
C VAL A 85 3.34 1.66 -1.71
N ILE A 86 3.50 0.39 -1.32
CA ILE A 86 4.67 -0.41 -1.71
C ILE A 86 4.77 -0.52 -3.22
N LEU A 87 3.64 -0.77 -3.92
CA LEU A 87 3.63 -0.82 -5.38
C LEU A 87 4.11 0.49 -6.00
N GLU A 88 3.68 1.64 -5.50
CA GLU A 88 4.20 2.92 -6.01
C GLU A 88 5.71 3.08 -5.81
N ILE A 89 6.23 2.61 -4.66
CA ILE A 89 7.66 2.67 -4.35
C ILE A 89 8.46 1.78 -5.30
N ILE A 90 8.06 0.51 -5.47
CA ILE A 90 8.84 -0.44 -6.28
C ILE A 90 8.69 -0.19 -7.79
N CYS A 91 7.58 0.39 -8.22
CA CYS A 91 7.34 0.72 -9.63
C CYS A 91 7.82 2.14 -9.99
N GLY A 92 8.24 2.95 -9.01
CA GLY A 92 8.70 4.32 -9.22
C GLY A 92 7.63 5.27 -9.81
N ARG A 93 6.35 4.91 -9.75
CA ARG A 93 5.25 5.63 -10.41
C ARG A 93 3.95 5.58 -9.62
N ARG A 94 3.07 6.58 -9.83
CA ARG A 94 1.81 6.69 -9.07
C ARG A 94 0.80 5.63 -9.48
N ASN A 95 -0.01 5.17 -8.52
CA ASN A 95 -1.00 4.10 -8.72
C ASN A 95 -2.06 4.42 -9.78
N LEU A 96 -2.54 5.67 -9.80
CA LEU A 96 -3.55 6.15 -10.75
C LEU A 96 -2.95 7.05 -11.84
N TYR A 97 -1.67 6.87 -12.17
CA TYR A 97 -1.04 7.67 -13.21
C TYR A 97 -1.65 7.35 -14.58
N ARG A 98 -2.07 8.39 -15.31
CA ARG A 98 -2.51 8.29 -16.70
C ARG A 98 -1.32 8.58 -17.60
N SER A 99 -0.66 7.56 -18.13
CA SER A 99 0.26 7.74 -19.25
C SER A 99 -0.50 7.62 -20.58
N ARG A 100 0.01 8.25 -21.64
CA ARG A 100 -0.60 8.24 -22.98
C ARG A 100 -0.48 6.88 -23.70
N GLN A 101 0.30 5.96 -23.14
CA GLN A 101 0.67 4.67 -23.74
C GLN A 101 0.09 3.46 -23.00
N GLU A 102 -0.33 3.62 -21.74
CA GLU A 102 -1.00 2.56 -20.98
C GLU A 102 -2.51 2.69 -21.17
N GLU A 103 -3.20 1.55 -21.29
CA GLU A 103 -4.67 1.51 -21.35
C GLU A 103 -5.26 2.41 -20.26
N GLU A 104 -5.95 3.47 -20.70
CA GLU A 104 -6.44 4.54 -19.85
C GLU A 104 -7.14 4.00 -18.59
N GLY A 105 -6.60 4.32 -17.41
CA GLY A 105 -7.30 4.13 -16.14
C GLY A 105 -7.04 2.81 -15.39
N THR A 106 -6.06 2.01 -15.79
CA THR A 106 -5.72 0.77 -15.08
C THR A 106 -4.84 1.06 -13.84
N SER A 107 -5.24 0.59 -12.66
CA SER A 107 -4.44 0.74 -11.42
C SER A 107 -3.18 -0.13 -11.43
N LEU A 108 -2.14 0.22 -10.64
CA LEU A 108 -0.95 -0.64 -10.48
C LEU A 108 -1.30 -2.04 -9.96
N VAL A 109 -2.33 -2.15 -9.12
CA VAL A 109 -2.81 -3.45 -8.62
C VAL A 109 -3.34 -4.31 -9.77
N THR A 110 -4.10 -3.71 -10.68
CA THR A 110 -4.64 -4.43 -11.85
C THR A 110 -3.53 -4.81 -12.83
N MET A 111 -2.58 -3.90 -13.08
CA MET A 111 -1.42 -4.20 -13.94
C MET A 111 -0.57 -5.33 -13.36
N LEU A 112 -0.31 -5.32 -12.05
CA LEU A 112 0.43 -6.38 -11.38
C LEU A 112 -0.25 -7.73 -11.55
N LYS A 113 -1.57 -7.81 -11.32
CA LYS A 113 -2.32 -9.06 -11.49
C LYS A 113 -2.18 -9.63 -12.89
N ARG A 114 -2.35 -8.80 -13.94
CA ARG A 114 -2.18 -9.21 -15.34
C ARG A 114 -0.76 -9.72 -15.60
N LYS A 115 0.27 -8.93 -15.24
CA LYS A 115 1.65 -9.35 -15.46
C LYS A 115 2.06 -10.59 -14.65
N MET A 116 1.45 -10.83 -13.49
CA MET A 116 1.65 -12.07 -12.75
C MET A 116 1.06 -13.30 -13.48
N GLU A 117 -0.05 -13.14 -14.20
CA GLU A 117 -0.63 -14.21 -15.03
C GLU A 117 0.29 -14.55 -16.22
N ASP A 118 0.97 -13.54 -16.76
CA ASP A 118 1.91 -13.68 -17.89
C ASP A 118 3.35 -14.05 -17.46
N GLY A 119 3.65 -14.07 -16.14
CA GLY A 119 5.00 -14.30 -15.62
C GLY A 119 5.98 -13.13 -15.80
N GLU A 120 5.46 -11.94 -16.10
CA GLU A 120 6.19 -10.72 -16.44
C GLU A 120 6.24 -9.70 -15.28
N GLN A 121 5.96 -10.10 -14.03
CA GLN A 121 5.81 -9.14 -12.92
C GLN A 121 7.03 -8.21 -12.72
N LEU A 122 8.24 -8.62 -13.11
CA LEU A 122 9.45 -7.82 -13.01
C LEU A 122 9.47 -6.61 -13.96
N ASP A 123 8.61 -6.59 -14.98
CA ASP A 123 8.50 -5.45 -15.90
C ASP A 123 7.78 -4.24 -15.32
N LEU A 124 7.13 -4.41 -14.16
CA LEU A 124 6.52 -3.29 -13.44
C LEU A 124 7.53 -2.55 -12.56
N LEU A 125 8.66 -3.16 -12.27
CA LEU A 125 9.66 -2.56 -11.39
C LEU A 125 10.29 -1.34 -12.05
N ASP A 126 10.59 -0.33 -11.22
CA ASP A 126 11.45 0.76 -11.63
C ASP A 126 12.80 0.20 -12.10
N GLU A 127 13.36 0.77 -13.18
CA GLU A 127 14.60 0.29 -13.79
C GLU A 127 15.77 0.24 -12.79
N SER A 128 15.84 1.17 -11.83
CA SER A 128 16.89 1.15 -10.81
C SER A 128 16.77 -0.05 -9.89
N ILE A 129 15.54 -0.44 -9.52
CA ILE A 129 15.25 -1.59 -8.67
C ILE A 129 15.44 -2.89 -9.45
N LYS A 130 14.99 -2.93 -10.70
CA LYS A 130 15.14 -4.06 -11.61
C LYS A 130 16.61 -4.41 -11.82
N ASN A 131 17.45 -3.40 -12.10
CA ASN A 131 18.89 -3.59 -12.26
C ASN A 131 19.55 -4.09 -10.96
N ALA A 132 19.19 -3.51 -9.80
CA ALA A 132 19.71 -3.96 -8.51
C ALA A 132 19.35 -5.43 -8.22
N TYR A 133 18.12 -5.86 -8.56
CA TYR A 133 17.67 -7.25 -8.41
C TYR A 133 18.49 -8.21 -9.29
N PHE A 134 18.70 -7.89 -10.57
CA PHE A 134 19.47 -8.76 -11.46
C PHE A 134 20.93 -8.88 -11.05
N HIS A 135 21.57 -7.79 -10.61
CA HIS A 135 22.92 -7.84 -10.08
C HIS A 135 23.03 -8.71 -8.82
N PHE A 136 22.02 -8.67 -7.95
CA PHE A 136 21.98 -9.52 -6.75
C PHE A 136 21.84 -11.00 -7.12
N GLU A 137 20.94 -11.33 -8.05
CA GLU A 137 20.74 -12.69 -8.57
C GLU A 137 22.01 -13.26 -9.24
N GLU A 138 22.72 -12.44 -10.03
CA GLU A 138 24.01 -12.85 -10.62
C GLU A 138 25.06 -13.16 -9.57
N ALA A 139 25.17 -12.32 -8.53
CA ALA A 139 26.11 -12.55 -7.44
C ALA A 139 25.80 -13.84 -6.67
N MET A 140 24.52 -14.17 -6.47
CA MET A 140 24.12 -15.41 -5.78
C MET A 140 24.45 -16.68 -6.59
N LYS A 141 24.49 -16.60 -7.93
CA LYS A 141 24.86 -17.73 -8.79
C LYS A 141 26.36 -18.03 -8.79
N MET A 142 27.19 -17.16 -8.22
CA MET A 142 28.63 -17.35 -8.10
C MET A 142 29.04 -18.13 -6.83
N PHE A 143 28.07 -18.45 -5.95
CA PHE A 143 28.23 -19.29 -4.76
C PHE A 143 27.52 -20.65 -4.95
#